data_AF-A0A077PYJ1-F1
#
_entry.id   AF-A0A077PYJ1-F1
#
_cell.length_a   1.000
_cell.length_b   1.000
_cell.length_c   1.000
_cell.angle_alpha   90.00
_cell.angle_beta   90.00
_cell.angle_gamma   90.00
#
_symmetry.space_group_name_H-M   'P 1'
#
loop_
_entity.id
_entity.type
_entity.pdbx_description
1 polymer ?
#
loop_
_entity_poly.entity_id
_entity_poly.type
_entity_poly.pdbx_seq_one_letter_code
_entity_poly.pdbx_strand_id
1 'polypeptide(L)'
;MCLAYQNMAQARVTVHMTFAHYLDARNFPEGNPEADPTQEKIDVYYIDSKTHEDNTEIHFALSSPADLQGIRIPTRQIHSLCTWCMRGLYRKSPCNYTGDRYFDEDGNPTDDPSKDACSGLLSTGCELRFGKGNQLPFGGFPGSALLRR
;
A
#
# COMPACT_ATOMS: atom_id res chain seq x y z
N MET A 1 8.87 -31.60 -13.54
CA MET A 1 8.79 -30.49 -12.55
C MET A 1 7.49 -29.69 -12.73
N CYS A 2 7.22 -29.13 -13.91
CA CYS A 2 6.02 -28.32 -14.15
C CYS A 2 4.69 -29.08 -13.92
N LEU A 3 4.57 -30.34 -14.32
CA LEU A 3 3.36 -31.15 -14.05
C LEU A 3 3.13 -31.42 -12.55
N ALA A 4 4.20 -31.60 -11.77
CA ALA A 4 4.11 -31.92 -10.35
C ALA A 4 3.76 -30.70 -9.48
N TYR A 5 4.11 -29.49 -9.94
CA TYR A 5 3.94 -28.24 -9.19
C TYR A 5 3.04 -27.23 -9.92
N GLN A 6 2.09 -27.70 -10.74
CA GLN A 6 1.11 -26.85 -11.41
C GLN A 6 1.75 -25.66 -12.18
N ASN A 7 2.77 -25.96 -12.98
CA ASN A 7 3.61 -25.00 -13.71
C ASN A 7 4.28 -23.92 -12.84
N MET A 8 4.37 -24.15 -11.53
CA MET A 8 4.91 -23.21 -10.54
C MET A 8 4.18 -21.87 -10.53
N ALA A 9 2.90 -21.85 -10.93
CA ALA A 9 2.09 -20.65 -10.87
C ALA A 9 2.07 -20.09 -9.44
N GLN A 10 2.22 -18.78 -9.32
CA GLN A 10 2.37 -18.03 -8.07
C GLN A 10 3.61 -18.36 -7.23
N ALA A 11 4.56 -19.14 -7.73
CA ALA A 11 5.83 -19.31 -7.04
C ALA A 11 6.57 -17.98 -6.96
N ARG A 12 7.13 -17.69 -5.78
CA ARG A 12 7.89 -16.46 -5.53
C ARG A 12 9.29 -16.58 -6.12
N VAL A 13 9.67 -15.62 -6.94
CA VAL A 13 11.00 -15.48 -7.54
C VAL A 13 11.64 -14.24 -6.93
N THR A 14 12.75 -14.42 -6.20
CA THR A 14 13.54 -13.32 -5.65
C THR A 14 14.79 -13.15 -6.49
N VAL A 15 14.95 -11.97 -7.08
CA VAL A 15 16.12 -11.60 -7.88
C VAL A 15 17.00 -10.70 -7.04
N HIS A 16 18.22 -11.18 -6.76
CA HIS A 16 19.25 -10.43 -6.07
C HIS A 16 20.16 -9.79 -7.11
N MET A 17 20.16 -8.46 -7.19
CA MET A 17 21.01 -7.70 -8.09
C MET A 17 22.12 -7.03 -7.30
N THR A 18 23.36 -7.34 -7.61
CA THR A 18 24.55 -6.71 -7.01
C THR A 18 25.62 -6.50 -8.07
N PHE A 19 26.60 -5.64 -7.78
CA PHE A 19 27.79 -5.52 -8.61
C PHE A 19 28.73 -6.70 -8.35
N ALA A 20 29.45 -7.13 -9.39
CA ALA A 20 30.32 -8.31 -9.31
C ALA A 20 31.34 -8.21 -8.17
N HIS A 21 31.90 -7.02 -7.90
CA HIS A 21 32.90 -6.82 -6.85
C HIS A 21 32.34 -6.92 -5.42
N TYR A 22 31.01 -6.91 -5.22
CA TYR A 22 30.40 -7.15 -3.91
C TYR A 22 30.07 -8.63 -3.64
N LEU A 23 30.28 -9.52 -4.62
CA LEU A 23 30.01 -10.96 -4.46
C LEU A 23 30.94 -11.61 -3.42
N ASP A 24 30.50 -12.69 -2.78
CA ASP A 24 31.27 -13.33 -1.72
C ASP A 24 32.60 -13.91 -2.23
N ALA A 25 33.58 -14.00 -1.33
CA ALA A 25 34.95 -14.39 -1.64
C ALA A 25 35.07 -15.77 -2.33
N ARG A 26 34.07 -16.64 -2.22
CA ARG A 26 34.07 -17.97 -2.86
C ARG A 26 33.98 -17.89 -4.38
N ASN A 27 33.48 -16.79 -4.94
CA ASN A 27 33.39 -16.60 -6.39
C ASN A 27 34.73 -16.17 -7.01
N PHE A 28 35.76 -15.89 -6.21
CA PHE A 28 37.04 -15.37 -6.67
C PHE A 28 38.19 -16.29 -6.23
N PRO A 29 39.06 -16.74 -7.16
CA PRO A 29 40.19 -17.63 -6.81
C PRO A 29 41.14 -17.08 -5.75
N GLU A 30 41.31 -15.76 -5.65
CA GLU A 30 42.16 -15.08 -4.66
C GLU A 30 41.37 -14.51 -3.47
N GLY A 31 40.08 -14.82 -3.37
CA GLY A 31 39.15 -14.21 -2.43
C GLY A 31 38.66 -12.83 -2.88
N ASN A 32 37.82 -12.19 -2.05
CA ASN A 32 37.30 -10.87 -2.34
C ASN A 32 37.23 -10.00 -1.06
N PRO A 33 38.12 -9.01 -0.90
CA PRO A 33 38.09 -8.09 0.24
C PRO A 33 36.98 -7.04 0.15
N GLU A 34 36.40 -6.82 -1.04
CA GLU A 34 35.31 -5.88 -1.28
C GLU A 34 33.93 -6.53 -1.18
N ALA A 35 33.86 -7.82 -0.80
CA ALA A 35 32.60 -8.54 -0.62
C ALA A 35 31.71 -7.84 0.41
N ASP A 36 30.50 -7.46 0.01
CA ASP A 36 29.54 -6.79 0.89
C ASP A 36 28.12 -7.32 0.62
N PRO A 37 27.58 -8.17 1.50
CA PRO A 37 26.23 -8.73 1.33
C PRO A 37 25.12 -7.69 1.50
N THR A 38 25.43 -6.47 1.95
CA THR A 38 24.44 -5.39 2.11
C THR A 38 24.25 -4.57 0.82
N GLN A 39 25.19 -4.66 -0.12
CA GLN A 39 25.16 -3.91 -1.38
C GLN A 39 24.39 -4.69 -2.45
N GLU A 40 23.10 -4.88 -2.21
CA GLU A 40 22.20 -5.51 -3.17
C GLU A 40 20.87 -4.77 -3.30
N LYS A 41 20.28 -4.91 -4.49
CA LYS A 41 18.88 -4.60 -4.75
C LYS A 41 18.12 -5.91 -4.86
N ILE A 42 17.10 -6.08 -4.03
CA ILE A 42 16.23 -7.25 -4.06
C ILE A 42 14.94 -6.87 -4.79
N ASP A 43 14.64 -7.56 -5.88
CA ASP A 43 13.36 -7.49 -6.56
C ASP A 43 12.58 -8.80 -6.34
N VAL A 44 11.29 -8.69 -6.04
CA VAL A 44 10.41 -9.84 -5.82
C VAL A 44 9.39 -9.89 -6.95
N TYR A 45 9.28 -11.07 -7.56
CA TYR A 45 8.31 -11.38 -8.60
C TYR A 45 7.56 -12.67 -8.26
N TYR A 46 6.49 -12.91 -9.00
CA TYR A 46 5.77 -14.17 -8.97
C TYR A 46 5.67 -14.73 -10.38
N ILE A 47 5.74 -16.05 -10.52
CA ILE A 47 5.46 -16.72 -11.80
C ILE A 47 3.97 -16.59 -12.09
N ASP A 48 3.63 -15.87 -13.14
CA ASP A 48 2.25 -15.72 -13.60
C ASP A 48 1.85 -16.93 -14.45
N SER A 49 2.62 -17.19 -15.51
CA SER A 49 2.36 -18.28 -16.43
C SER A 49 3.63 -18.83 -17.07
N LYS A 50 3.59 -20.10 -17.48
CA LYS A 50 4.63 -20.72 -18.30
C LYS A 50 4.38 -20.38 -19.76
N THR A 51 5.34 -19.70 -20.40
CA THR A 51 5.20 -19.22 -21.77
C THR A 51 5.79 -20.18 -22.81
N HIS A 52 6.78 -20.98 -22.41
CA HIS A 52 7.42 -21.98 -23.27
C HIS A 52 7.93 -23.17 -22.46
N GLU A 53 7.94 -24.36 -23.06
CA GLU A 53 8.58 -25.57 -22.52
C GLU A 53 9.02 -26.46 -23.69
N ASP A 54 10.29 -26.83 -23.68
CA ASP A 54 10.83 -27.92 -24.50
C ASP A 54 11.68 -28.89 -23.65
N ASN A 55 12.42 -29.79 -24.29
CA ASN A 55 13.23 -30.80 -23.58
C ASN A 55 14.50 -30.22 -22.92
N THR A 56 14.81 -28.94 -23.15
CA THR A 56 16.05 -28.27 -22.73
C THR A 56 15.83 -26.99 -21.92
N GLU A 57 14.76 -26.24 -22.18
CA GLU A 57 14.46 -24.96 -21.56
C GLU A 57 12.98 -24.76 -21.23
N ILE A 58 12.73 -23.91 -20.24
CA ILE A 58 11.39 -23.53 -19.80
C ILE A 58 11.39 -22.02 -19.54
N HIS A 59 10.43 -21.31 -20.12
CA HIS A 59 10.29 -19.87 -19.95
C HIS A 59 9.06 -19.54 -19.09
N PHE A 60 9.24 -18.59 -18.16
CA PHE A 60 8.19 -18.10 -17.28
C PHE A 60 7.97 -16.61 -17.51
N ALA A 61 6.70 -16.22 -17.59
CA ALA A 61 6.29 -14.83 -17.42
C ALA A 61 6.26 -14.50 -15.92
N LEU A 62 6.94 -13.42 -15.55
CA LEU A 62 6.98 -12.92 -14.18
C LEU A 62 6.08 -11.69 -14.05
N SER A 63 5.32 -11.62 -12.98
CA SER A 63 4.53 -10.44 -12.62
C SER A 63 5.04 -9.83 -11.33
N SER A 64 5.02 -8.50 -11.26
CA SER A 64 5.36 -7.80 -10.03
C SER A 64 4.22 -7.94 -9.01
N PRO A 65 4.49 -7.81 -7.70
CA PRO A 65 3.45 -7.76 -6.67
C PRO A 65 2.42 -6.64 -6.92
N ALA A 66 2.78 -5.58 -7.64
CA ALA A 66 1.90 -4.48 -8.00
C ALA A 66 0.91 -4.84 -9.11
N ASP A 67 1.30 -5.75 -10.01
CA ASP A 67 0.45 -6.21 -11.12
C ASP A 67 -0.55 -7.30 -10.69
N LEU A 68 -0.32 -7.90 -9.51
CA LEU A 68 -1.01 -9.09 -8.99
C LEU A 68 -2.42 -8.83 -8.45
N GLN A 69 -3.17 -7.91 -9.07
CA GLN A 69 -4.59 -7.55 -8.86
C GLN A 69 -4.87 -6.34 -7.92
N GLY A 70 -5.55 -5.35 -8.49
CA GLY A 70 -6.47 -4.43 -7.77
C GLY A 70 -5.89 -3.13 -7.22
N ILE A 71 -4.57 -2.99 -7.09
CA ILE A 71 -3.97 -1.81 -6.47
C ILE A 71 -3.53 -0.81 -7.54
N ARG A 72 -4.40 0.18 -7.83
CA ARG A 72 -4.01 1.34 -8.65
C ARG A 72 -3.20 2.32 -7.80
N ILE A 73 -1.95 2.54 -8.18
CA ILE A 73 -1.14 3.66 -7.71
C ILE A 73 -1.51 4.87 -8.59
N PRO A 74 -1.88 6.05 -8.05
CA PRO A 74 -1.83 6.46 -6.64
C PRO A 74 -3.04 5.96 -5.82
N THR A 75 -2.78 5.50 -4.59
CA THR A 75 -3.84 5.06 -3.67
C THR A 75 -4.70 6.22 -3.11
N ARG A 76 -4.30 7.47 -3.35
CA ARG A 76 -5.00 8.68 -2.89
C ARG A 76 -5.57 9.42 -4.10
N GLN A 77 -6.90 9.47 -4.16
CA GLN A 77 -7.62 10.26 -5.16
C GLN A 77 -7.86 11.69 -4.63
N ILE A 78 -8.05 12.65 -5.52
CA ILE A 78 -8.51 13.99 -5.15
C ILE A 78 -10.04 13.93 -5.10
N HIS A 79 -10.60 13.86 -3.89
CA HIS A 79 -12.04 13.84 -3.67
C HIS A 79 -12.38 14.60 -2.38
N SER A 80 -13.67 14.94 -2.20
CA SER A 80 -14.16 15.76 -1.09
C SER A 80 -14.36 15.02 0.23
N LEU A 81 -14.13 13.70 0.30
CA LEU A 81 -14.26 12.92 1.53
C LEU A 81 -12.91 12.80 2.24
N CYS A 82 -12.93 12.56 3.55
CA CYS A 82 -11.75 12.44 4.38
C CYS A 82 -11.07 11.09 4.15
N THR A 83 -9.87 11.11 3.57
CA THR A 83 -9.04 9.91 3.40
C THR A 83 -8.83 9.15 4.72
N TRP A 84 -8.67 9.86 5.84
CA TRP A 84 -8.44 9.22 7.14
C TRP A 84 -9.66 8.44 7.62
N CYS A 85 -10.85 8.98 7.42
CA CYS A 85 -12.09 8.29 7.72
C CYS A 85 -12.25 7.03 6.87
N MET A 86 -12.15 7.17 5.55
CA MET A 86 -12.35 6.05 4.61
C MET A 86 -11.34 4.91 4.79
N ARG A 87 -10.15 5.21 5.33
CA ARG A 87 -9.11 4.21 5.62
C ARG A 87 -9.18 3.65 7.05
N GLY A 88 -10.25 3.93 7.81
CA GLY A 88 -10.39 3.44 9.19
C GLY A 88 -9.37 4.03 10.18
N LEU A 89 -8.85 5.22 9.86
CA LEU A 89 -7.91 5.98 10.67
C LEU A 89 -8.60 7.07 11.50
N TYR A 90 -9.93 7.04 11.61
CA TYR A 90 -10.64 7.87 12.56
C TYR A 90 -10.13 7.60 13.99
N ARG A 91 -9.86 8.68 14.76
CA ARG A 91 -9.22 8.65 16.10
C ARG A 91 -7.80 8.04 16.15
N LYS A 92 -7.19 7.76 14.99
CA LYS A 92 -5.79 7.30 14.87
C LYS A 92 -4.96 8.35 14.13
N SER A 93 -3.65 8.20 14.14
CA SER A 93 -2.80 9.01 13.27
C SER A 93 -3.14 8.74 11.80
N PRO A 94 -3.34 9.78 10.96
CA PRO A 94 -3.09 11.21 11.20
C PRO A 94 -4.34 12.04 11.57
N CYS A 95 -5.52 11.44 11.71
CA CYS A 95 -6.73 12.16 12.13
C CYS A 95 -6.62 12.70 13.57
N ASN A 96 -6.11 11.88 14.49
CA ASN A 96 -5.79 12.24 15.88
C ASN A 96 -6.94 12.90 16.66
N TYR A 97 -8.19 12.57 16.35
CA TYR A 97 -9.31 13.03 17.16
C TYR A 97 -9.33 12.29 18.51
N THR A 98 -9.04 13.00 19.60
CA THR A 98 -9.04 12.48 20.97
C THR A 98 -10.12 13.12 21.85
N GLY A 99 -11.06 13.86 21.25
CA GLY A 99 -12.16 14.50 21.98
C GLY A 99 -13.22 13.51 22.46
N ASP A 100 -14.05 13.99 23.38
CA ASP A 100 -15.13 13.28 24.08
C ASP A 100 -16.51 13.52 23.45
N ARG A 101 -16.60 14.33 22.37
CA ARG A 101 -17.83 14.53 21.61
C ARG A 101 -18.00 13.41 20.59
N TYR A 102 -19.15 12.76 20.60
CA TYR A 102 -19.46 11.66 19.71
C TYR A 102 -20.54 12.06 18.71
N PHE A 103 -20.43 11.55 17.48
CA PHE A 103 -21.42 11.77 16.43
C PHE A 103 -21.62 10.48 15.64
N ASP A 104 -22.85 10.23 15.19
CA ASP A 104 -23.13 9.10 14.29
C ASP A 104 -22.57 9.33 12.87
N GLU A 105 -22.76 8.36 11.98
CA GLU A 105 -22.24 8.39 10.61
C GLU A 105 -22.82 9.55 9.77
N ASP A 106 -24.01 10.04 10.12
CA ASP A 106 -24.65 11.18 9.48
C ASP A 106 -24.18 12.53 10.07
N GLY A 107 -23.50 12.50 11.22
CA GLY A 107 -23.01 13.67 11.93
C GLY A 107 -23.98 14.21 12.99
N ASN A 108 -24.99 13.44 13.39
CA ASN A 108 -25.86 13.81 14.51
C ASN A 108 -25.14 13.51 15.84
N PRO A 109 -25.29 14.36 16.87
CA PRO A 109 -24.68 14.12 18.17
C PRO A 109 -25.25 12.86 18.82
N THR A 110 -24.39 12.10 19.48
CA THR A 110 -24.77 10.92 20.27
C THR A 110 -24.07 10.95 21.62
N ASP A 111 -24.73 10.48 22.66
CA ASP A 111 -24.12 10.26 23.99
C ASP A 111 -23.56 8.85 24.15
N ASP A 112 -23.85 7.96 23.19
CA ASP A 112 -23.37 6.58 23.17
C ASP A 112 -22.06 6.47 22.37
N PRO A 113 -20.91 6.21 23.02
CA PRO A 113 -19.61 6.11 22.35
C PRO A 113 -19.54 4.94 21.34
N SER A 114 -20.38 3.91 21.49
CA SER A 114 -20.39 2.77 20.57
C SER A 114 -20.96 3.12 19.20
N LYS A 115 -21.68 4.23 19.09
CA LYS A 115 -22.27 4.75 17.85
C LYS A 115 -21.43 5.85 17.19
N ASP A 116 -20.27 6.17 17.76
CA ASP A 116 -19.41 7.21 17.21
C ASP A 116 -18.76 6.77 15.90
N ALA A 117 -19.19 7.38 14.81
CA ALA A 117 -18.69 7.14 13.47
C ALA A 117 -18.35 8.46 12.79
N CYS A 118 -17.23 8.50 12.07
CA CYS A 118 -16.88 9.68 11.29
C CYS A 118 -17.65 9.66 9.98
N SER A 119 -18.35 10.74 9.64
CA SER A 119 -19.09 10.89 8.38
C SER A 119 -18.20 11.02 7.15
N GLY A 120 -16.90 11.24 7.34
CA GLY A 120 -15.95 11.50 6.27
C GLY A 120 -16.09 12.87 5.59
N LEU A 121 -17.09 13.69 5.94
CA LEU A 121 -17.25 15.03 5.37
C LEU A 121 -16.56 16.10 6.22
N LEU A 122 -16.20 17.23 5.60
CA LEU A 122 -15.59 18.34 6.32
C LEU A 122 -16.55 18.93 7.37
N SER A 123 -17.78 19.26 6.96
CA SER A 123 -18.77 19.96 7.78
C SER A 123 -19.41 19.09 8.86
N THR A 124 -19.86 17.88 8.50
CA THR A 124 -20.51 16.96 9.46
C THR A 124 -19.51 16.04 10.19
N GLY A 125 -18.24 16.06 9.81
CA GLY A 125 -17.20 15.21 10.40
C GLY A 125 -16.19 16.01 11.22
N CYS A 126 -15.29 16.70 10.53
CA CYS A 126 -14.17 17.40 11.18
C CYS A 126 -14.59 18.69 11.89
N GLU A 127 -15.46 19.52 11.31
CA GLU A 127 -15.90 20.78 11.94
C GLU A 127 -16.64 20.55 13.26
N LEU A 128 -17.48 19.51 13.34
CA LEU A 128 -18.19 19.16 14.57
C LEU A 128 -17.26 18.71 15.71
N ARG A 129 -16.16 18.05 15.35
CA ARG A 129 -15.21 17.41 16.29
C ARG A 129 -14.10 18.36 16.74
N PHE A 130 -13.53 19.12 15.81
CA PHE A 130 -12.40 20.04 16.09
C PHE A 130 -12.84 21.51 16.18
N GLY A 131 -14.08 21.84 15.84
CA GLY A 131 -14.60 23.20 15.83
C GLY A 131 -14.44 23.90 14.49
N LYS A 132 -15.49 24.62 14.07
CA LYS A 132 -15.49 25.41 12.83
C LYS A 132 -14.51 26.60 12.96
N GLY A 133 -13.65 26.77 11.96
CA GLY A 133 -12.64 27.85 11.92
C GLY A 133 -11.29 27.49 12.56
N ASN A 134 -11.18 26.33 13.22
CA ASN A 134 -9.89 25.82 13.70
C ASN A 134 -9.11 25.10 12.58
N GLN A 135 -7.83 24.83 12.82
CA GLN A 135 -7.06 23.95 11.94
C GLN A 135 -7.64 22.53 12.00
N LEU A 136 -8.13 22.04 10.87
CA LEU A 136 -8.76 20.73 10.76
C LEU A 136 -7.77 19.72 10.14
N PRO A 137 -7.49 18.57 10.78
CA PRO A 137 -6.68 17.50 10.19
C PRO A 137 -7.48 16.72 9.13
N PHE A 138 -8.10 17.42 8.18
CA PHE A 138 -8.95 16.83 7.15
C PHE A 138 -8.11 16.21 6.03
N GLY A 139 -8.38 14.94 5.71
CA GLY A 139 -7.62 14.18 4.72
C GLY A 139 -8.11 14.31 3.27
N GLY A 140 -9.18 15.07 3.03
CA GLY A 140 -9.79 15.25 1.71
C GLY A 140 -9.52 16.61 1.09
N PHE A 141 -10.10 16.84 -0.09
CA PHE A 141 -10.00 18.09 -0.86
C PHE A 141 -11.40 18.68 -1.04
N PRO A 142 -11.92 19.48 -0.10
CA PRO A 142 -13.28 20.02 -0.16
C PRO A 142 -13.56 20.81 -1.44
N GLY A 143 -12.55 21.50 -1.96
CA GLY A 143 -12.63 22.28 -3.20
C GLY A 143 -12.89 21.45 -4.47
N SER A 144 -12.61 20.14 -4.44
CA SER A 144 -12.85 19.26 -5.59
C SER A 144 -14.34 19.08 -5.92
N ALA A 145 -15.23 19.29 -4.94
CA ALA A 145 -16.68 19.20 -5.13
C ALA A 145 -17.34 20.54 -5.50
N LEU A 146 -16.57 21.64 -5.64
CA LEU A 146 -17.12 22.95 -6.01
C LEU A 146 -17.62 23.00 -7.47
N LEU A 147 -17.12 22.12 -8.33
CA LEU A 147 -17.54 22.00 -9.72
C LEU A 147 -18.66 20.95 -9.88
N ARG A 148 -19.79 21.13 -9.19
CA ARG A 148 -21.03 20.43 -9.57
C ARG A 148 -21.69 21.22 -10.70
N ARG A 149 -21.50 20.76 -11.94
CA ARG A 149 -22.42 21.09 -13.06
C ARG A 149 -23.59 20.12 -13.04
#